data_AF-A0A9Q9IRD0-F1
#
_entry.id   AF-A0A9Q9IRD0-F1
#
_cell.length_a   1.000
_cell.length_b   1.000
_cell.length_c   1.000
_cell.angle_alpha   90.00
_cell.angle_beta   90.00
_cell.angle_gamma   90.00
#
_symmetry.space_group_name_H-M   'P 1'
#
loop_
_entity.id
_entity.type
_entity.pdbx_description
1 polymer ?
#
loop_
_entity_poly.entity_id
_entity_poly.type
_entity_poly.pdbx_seq_one_letter_code
_entity_poly.pdbx_strand_id
1 'polypeptide(L)' 'MITRRRHQLGLTQGDLADHLCAKSGRPTFTRHEISRYERGLRIPTAPLLTAIADSLDLPMAVLRRTAAADRKRRHAGSRH' A
#
# COMPACT_ATOMS: atom_id res chain seq x y z
N MET A 1 -6.16 -3.14 -3.36
CA MET A 1 -6.74 -2.15 -2.43
C MET A 1 -6.11 -0.75 -2.58
N ILE A 2 -4.77 -0.65 -2.53
CA ILE A 2 -4.02 0.61 -2.68
C ILE A 2 -4.42 1.37 -3.96
N THR A 3 -4.47 0.67 -5.11
CA THR A 3 -4.88 1.23 -6.41
C THR A 3 -6.22 1.94 -6.34
N ARG A 4 -7.26 1.28 -5.80
CA ARG A 4 -8.63 1.84 -5.74
C ARG A 4 -8.66 3.13 -4.91
N ARG A 5 -8.01 3.15 -3.74
CA ARG A 5 -7.97 4.35 -2.89
C ARG A 5 -7.17 5.46 -3.53
N ARG A 6 -6.02 5.13 -4.12
CA ARG A 6 -5.18 6.09 -4.87
C ARG A 6 -6.00 6.79 -5.97
N HIS A 7 -6.77 6.02 -6.76
CA HIS A 7 -7.67 6.58 -7.77
C HIS A 7 -8.80 7.44 -7.19
N GLN A 8 -9.38 7.06 -6.04
CA GLN A 8 -10.40 7.88 -5.37
C GLN A 8 -9.88 9.24 -4.88
N LEU A 9 -8.58 9.33 -4.60
CA LEU A 9 -7.90 10.57 -4.21
C LEU A 9 -7.34 11.34 -5.41
N GLY A 10 -7.53 10.84 -6.64
CA GLY A 10 -6.98 11.46 -7.85
C GLY A 10 -5.46 11.38 -7.97
N LEU A 11 -4.79 10.57 -7.14
CA LEU A 11 -3.33 10.50 -7.08
C LEU A 11 -2.76 9.59 -8.19
N THR A 12 -1.62 9.94 -8.74
CA THR A 12 -0.78 9.04 -9.54
C THR A 12 0.08 8.15 -8.65
N GLN A 13 0.70 7.10 -9.23
CA GLN A 13 1.65 6.27 -8.49
C GLN A 13 2.90 7.06 -8.04
N GLY A 14 3.25 8.14 -8.75
CA GLY A 14 4.30 9.07 -8.36
C GLY A 14 3.90 9.89 -7.15
N ASP A 15 2.72 10.51 -7.19
CA ASP A 15 2.22 11.34 -6.07
C ASP A 15 2.11 10.54 -4.76
N LEU A 16 1.68 9.28 -4.84
CA LEU A 16 1.66 8.40 -3.67
C LEU A 16 3.07 8.08 -3.15
N ALA A 17 4.05 7.92 -4.04
CA ALA A 17 5.44 7.72 -3.65
C ALA A 17 6.02 8.98 -2.98
N ASP A 18 5.70 10.16 -3.51
CA ASP A 18 6.14 11.44 -2.96
C ASP A 18 5.51 11.72 -1.58
N HIS A 19 4.21 11.46 -1.42
CA HIS A 19 3.54 11.50 -0.12
C HIS A 19 4.18 10.55 0.89
N LEU A 20 4.53 9.33 0.46
CA LEU A 20 5.20 8.36 1.32
C LEU A 20 6.59 8.82 1.74
N CYS A 21 7.39 9.36 0.82
CA CYS A 21 8.69 9.94 1.13
C CYS A 21 8.57 11.10 2.14
N ALA A 22 7.60 11.99 1.93
CA ALA A 22 7.35 13.13 2.82
C ALA A 22 6.92 12.70 4.22
N LYS A 23 6.05 11.69 4.34
CA LYS A 23 5.52 11.25 5.65
C LYS A 23 6.42 10.26 6.39
N SER A 24 7.11 9.37 5.68
CA SER A 24 7.94 8.36 6.33
C SER A 24 9.35 8.86 6.67
N GLY A 25 9.76 10.04 6.17
CA GLY A 25 11.12 10.56 6.32
C GLY A 25 12.21 9.67 5.69
N ARG A 26 11.85 8.63 4.94
CA ARG A 26 12.78 7.76 4.19
C ARG A 26 12.66 8.08 2.71
N PRO A 27 13.75 8.54 2.05
CA PRO A 27 13.71 9.03 0.67
C PRO A 27 13.75 7.91 -0.38
N THR A 28 13.16 6.75 -0.12
CA THR A 28 13.39 5.55 -0.97
C THR A 28 12.16 5.07 -1.73
N PHE A 29 10.97 5.65 -1.52
CA PHE A 29 9.78 5.17 -2.21
C PHE A 29 9.74 5.64 -3.66
N THR A 30 9.62 4.68 -4.57
CA THR A 30 9.52 4.95 -6.02
C THR A 30 8.16 4.54 -6.56
N ARG A 31 7.75 5.13 -7.70
CA ARG A 31 6.55 4.67 -8.44
C ARG A 31 6.56 3.16 -8.72
N HIS A 32 7.75 2.59 -8.93
CA HIS A 32 7.92 1.16 -9.20
C HIS A 32 7.62 0.29 -7.98
N GLU A 33 7.93 0.74 -6.77
CA GLU A 33 7.52 0.06 -5.56
C GLU A 33 6.02 0.13 -5.35
N ILE A 34 5.40 1.28 -5.61
CA ILE A 34 3.94 1.42 -5.58
C ILE A 34 3.29 0.44 -6.55
N SER A 35 3.78 0.37 -7.79
CA SER A 35 3.32 -0.60 -8.79
C SER A 35 3.47 -2.05 -8.31
N ARG A 36 4.57 -2.41 -7.64
CA ARG A 36 4.75 -3.74 -7.05
C ARG A 36 3.74 -4.04 -5.94
N TYR A 37 3.43 -3.07 -5.08
CA TYR A 37 2.41 -3.24 -4.05
C TYR A 37 0.99 -3.36 -4.64
N GLU A 38 0.68 -2.54 -5.63
CA GLU A 38 -0.62 -2.55 -6.31
C GLU A 38 -0.90 -3.86 -7.03
N ARG A 39 0.10 -4.41 -7.72
CA ARG A 39 0.04 -5.73 -8.38
C ARG A 39 0.16 -6.89 -7.38
N GLY A 40 0.34 -6.58 -6.10
CA GLY A 40 0.59 -7.54 -5.04
C GLY A 40 1.93 -8.27 -5.14
N LEU A 41 2.82 -7.96 -6.08
CA LEU A 41 4.12 -8.62 -6.23
C LEU A 41 4.99 -8.53 -4.96
N ARG A 42 4.71 -7.53 -4.11
CA ARG A 42 5.30 -7.39 -2.78
C ARG A 42 4.20 -7.09 -1.77
N ILE A 43 4.30 -7.65 -0.56
CA ILE A 43 3.44 -7.30 0.56
C ILE A 43 4.16 -6.25 1.40
N PRO A 44 3.59 -5.06 1.62
CA PRO A 44 4.19 -4.06 2.49
C PRO A 44 4.24 -4.58 3.95
N THR A 45 5.34 -4.27 4.64
CA THR A 45 5.52 -4.60 6.06
C THR A 45 4.57 -3.79 6.94
N ALA A 46 4.38 -4.16 8.20
CA ALA A 46 3.47 -3.45 9.10
C ALA A 46 3.77 -1.94 9.27
N PRO A 47 5.02 -1.49 9.46
CA PRO A 47 5.33 -0.06 9.55
C PRO A 47 5.05 0.69 8.24
N LEU A 48 5.30 0.02 7.10
CA LEU A 48 5.02 0.58 5.78
C LEU A 48 3.51 0.68 5.51
N LEU A 49 2.74 -0.31 5.97
CA LEU A 49 1.28 -0.23 5.92
C LEU A 49 0.77 1.01 6.67
N THR A 50 1.32 1.33 7.83
CA THR A 50 0.96 2.56 8.55
C THR A 50 1.27 3.81 7.73
N ALA A 51 2.49 3.93 7.18
CA ALA A 51 2.85 5.08 6.35
C ALA A 51 1.96 5.20 5.09
N ILE A 52 1.54 4.08 4.50
CA ILE A 52 0.58 4.04 3.38
C ILE A 52 -0.82 4.49 3.83
N ALA A 53 -1.31 4.05 5.00
CA ALA A 53 -2.57 4.53 5.55
C ALA A 53 -2.55 6.04 5.78
N ASP A 54 -1.48 6.55 6.39
CA ASP A 54 -1.33 7.99 6.64
C ASP A 54 -1.29 8.77 5.33
N SER A 55 -0.54 8.28 4.33
CA SER A 55 -0.41 8.94 3.02
C SER A 55 -1.70 8.93 2.19
N LEU A 56 -2.59 7.96 2.44
CA LEU A 56 -3.88 7.81 1.77
C LEU A 56 -5.07 8.33 2.60
N ASP A 57 -4.78 9.02 3.71
CA ASP A 57 -5.78 9.51 4.67
C ASP A 57 -6.84 8.45 4.97
N LEU A 58 -6.38 7.25 5.31
CA LEU A 58 -7.20 6.09 5.59
C LEU A 58 -7.14 5.75 7.08
N PRO A 59 -8.29 5.51 7.73
CA PRO A 59 -8.29 4.91 9.06
C PRO A 59 -7.56 3.55 9.03
N MET A 60 -6.53 3.40 9.86
CA MET A 60 -5.70 2.19 9.97
C MET A 60 -6.53 0.89 10.07
N ALA A 61 -7.70 0.95 10.70
CA ALA A 61 -8.62 -0.18 10.82
C ALA A 61 -9.05 -0.78 9.47
N VAL A 62 -9.27 0.07 8.45
CA VAL A 62 -9.68 -0.34 7.11
C VAL A 62 -8.50 -1.01 6.39
N LEU A 63 -7.30 -0.44 6.51
CA LEU A 63 -6.09 -0.95 5.87
C LEU A 63 -5.63 -2.29 6.47
N ARG A 64 -5.78 -2.47 7.78
CA ARG A 64 -5.42 -3.74 8.45
C ARG A 64 -6.35 -4.89 8.06
N ARG A 65 -7.65 -4.61 7.92
CA ARG A 65 -8.66 -5.61 7.53
C ARG A 65 -8.44 -6.09 6.09
N THR A 66 -8.15 -5.19 5.17
CA THR A 66 -7.86 -5.52 3.76
C THR A 66 -6.49 -6.18 3.59
N ALA A 67 -5.44 -5.71 4.27
CA ALA A 67 -4.13 -6.37 4.25
C ALA A 67 -4.20 -7.80 4.82
N ALA A 68 -4.98 -8.03 5.88
CA ALA A 68 -5.23 -9.36 6.41
C ALA A 68 -6.01 -10.24 5.41
N ALA A 69 -6.97 -9.69 4.69
CA ALA A 69 -7.70 -10.40 3.64
C ALA A 69 -6.77 -10.78 2.47
N ASP A 70 -5.91 -9.87 2.01
CA ASP A 70 -4.94 -10.14 0.95
C ASP A 70 -3.90 -11.19 1.37
N ARG A 71 -3.44 -11.16 2.63
CA ARG A 71 -2.57 -12.21 3.20
C ARG A 71 -3.26 -13.57 3.22
N LYS A 72 -4.53 -13.64 3.64
CA LYS A 72 -5.32 -14.88 3.64
C LYS A 72 -5.56 -15.42 2.23
N ARG A 73 -5.87 -14.56 1.26
CA ARG A 73 -6.03 -14.96 -0.16
C ARG A 73 -4.74 -15.57 -0.72
N ARG A 74 -3.57 -15.05 -0.34
CA ARG A 74 -2.29 -15.65 -0.73
C ARG A 74 -1.99 -16.97 -0.05
N HIS A 75 -2.23 -17.07 1.26
CA HIS A 75 -2.07 -18.34 1.97
C HIS A 75 -2.99 -19.43 1.41
N ALA A 76 -4.19 -19.06 0.96
CA ALA A 76 -5.11 -19.98 0.30
C ALA A 76 -4.65 -20.35 -1.13
N GLY A 77 -3.97 -19.45 -1.83
CA GLY A 77 -3.45 -19.68 -3.19
C GLY A 77 -2.08 -20.37 -3.29
N SER A 78 -1.34 -20.51 -2.18
CA SER A 78 -0.07 -21.28 -2.11
C SER A 78 -0.28 -22.77 -1.77
N ARG A 79 -1.52 -23.26 -1.85
CA ARG A 79 -1.85 -24.68 -1.89
C ARG A 79 -2.36 -25.03 -3.28
N HIS A 80 -1.46 -25.19 -4.24
CA HIS A 80 -1.66 -25.93 -5.49
C HIS A 80 -0.28 -26.42 -5.96
#